data_AF-A0A8H4VYP5-F1
#
_entry.id   AF-A0A8H4VYP5-F1
#
_cell.length_a   1.000
_cell.length_b   1.000
_cell.length_c   1.000
_cell.angle_alpha   90.00
_cell.angle_beta   90.00
_cell.angle_gamma   90.00
#
_symmetry.space_group_name_H-M   'P 1'
#
loop_
_entity.id
_entity.type
_entity.pdbx_description
1 polymer ?
#
loop_
_entity_poly.entity_id
_entity_poly.type
_entity_poly.pdbx_seq_one_letter_code
_entity_poly.pdbx_strand_id
1 'polypeptide(L)'
;MAPQLRHHQPPKPAPALPHLQKPSPLQFPHNPHQKSPSSKPTPSPPRTIFFPSSPPSSKAKVAILNMCSPLRPGGGFLNGALAQEESLCTRSTLYASLTLAPNSSTFYRLPSLATIYSPDILIFRSPSLEVLPKKDWYFVDVITAAAVRKPDLKESPNGKLVYEEVDREEMVKKVRMLFWVAEKKGVTHLVLGAWGVWRLWESGGGGGCYF
;
A
#
# COMPACT_ATOMS: atom_id res chain seq x y z
N MET A 1 6.27 -50.18 51.52
CA MET A 1 6.53 -48.73 51.55
C MET A 1 5.67 -48.08 50.48
N ALA A 2 4.55 -47.46 50.87
CA ALA A 2 3.59 -46.82 49.97
C ALA A 2 3.90 -45.31 49.84
N PRO A 3 3.83 -44.71 48.64
CA PRO A 3 4.04 -43.28 48.49
C PRO A 3 2.76 -42.49 48.80
N GLN A 4 2.89 -41.49 49.67
CA GLN A 4 1.85 -40.55 50.08
C GLN A 4 1.49 -39.60 48.92
N LEU A 5 0.21 -39.58 48.55
CA LEU A 5 -0.39 -38.64 47.58
C LEU A 5 -0.45 -37.23 48.18
N ARG A 6 0.25 -36.26 47.58
CA ARG A 6 0.13 -34.83 47.95
C ARG A 6 -1.15 -34.26 47.33
N HIS A 7 -2.04 -33.75 48.19
CA HIS A 7 -3.20 -32.96 47.78
C HIS A 7 -2.77 -31.63 47.13
N HIS A 8 -3.06 -31.47 45.85
CA HIS A 8 -2.96 -30.20 45.13
C HIS A 8 -4.15 -29.31 45.52
N GLN A 9 -3.90 -28.17 46.17
CA GLN A 9 -4.89 -27.10 46.31
C GLN A 9 -4.91 -26.23 45.04
N PRO A 10 -6.08 -25.79 44.56
CA PRO A 10 -6.19 -24.90 43.42
C PRO A 10 -5.71 -23.47 43.76
N PRO A 11 -5.19 -22.72 42.78
CA PRO A 11 -4.64 -21.38 42.99
C PRO A 11 -5.71 -20.35 43.38
N LYS A 12 -5.31 -19.44 44.27
CA LYS A 12 -6.12 -18.34 44.81
C LYS A 12 -6.47 -17.31 43.71
N PRO A 13 -7.69 -16.76 43.66
CA PRO A 13 -8.08 -15.80 42.63
C PRO A 13 -7.34 -14.45 42.77
N ALA A 14 -7.03 -13.84 41.63
CA ALA A 14 -6.31 -12.57 41.51
C ALA A 14 -7.14 -11.38 42.02
N PRO A 15 -6.49 -10.32 42.56
CA PRO A 15 -7.19 -9.14 43.07
C PRO A 15 -7.80 -8.29 41.95
N ALA A 16 -8.94 -7.66 42.25
CA ALA A 16 -9.69 -6.80 41.33
C ALA A 16 -8.93 -5.51 41.00
N LEU A 17 -8.99 -5.10 39.72
CA LEU A 17 -8.43 -3.84 39.22
C LEU A 17 -9.24 -2.62 39.73
N PRO A 18 -8.58 -1.50 40.08
CA PRO A 18 -9.26 -0.30 40.52
C PRO A 18 -9.98 0.41 39.36
N HIS A 19 -11.14 0.97 39.67
CA HIS A 19 -12.06 1.66 38.76
C HIS A 19 -11.39 2.83 38.02
N LEU A 20 -11.38 2.78 36.69
CA LEU A 20 -11.05 3.91 35.82
C LEU A 20 -12.10 5.03 36.01
N GLN A 21 -11.71 6.16 36.59
CA GLN A 21 -12.52 7.38 36.59
C GLN A 21 -12.63 7.91 35.15
N LYS A 22 -13.87 8.17 34.71
CA LYS A 22 -14.14 8.82 33.43
C LYS A 22 -13.66 10.28 33.49
N PRO A 23 -12.91 10.79 32.49
CA PRO A 23 -12.51 12.19 32.46
C PRO A 23 -13.71 13.10 32.21
N SER A 24 -13.77 14.21 32.95
CA SER A 24 -14.81 15.24 32.83
C SER A 24 -14.75 15.97 31.48
N PRO A 25 -15.89 16.44 30.93
CA PRO A 25 -15.90 17.15 29.65
C PRO A 25 -15.17 18.51 29.74
N LEU A 26 -14.32 18.79 28.75
CA LEU A 26 -13.68 20.09 28.57
C LEU A 26 -14.75 21.16 28.23
N GLN A 27 -14.90 22.15 29.11
CA GLN A 27 -15.70 23.34 28.85
C GLN A 27 -14.84 24.41 28.15
N PHE A 28 -15.32 24.90 27.02
CA PHE A 28 -14.75 26.06 26.33
C PHE A 28 -15.46 27.35 26.79
N PRO A 29 -14.74 28.47 27.00
CA PRO A 29 -15.35 29.71 27.44
C PRO A 29 -16.22 30.34 26.34
N HIS A 30 -17.39 30.81 26.79
CA HIS A 30 -18.39 31.53 26.00
C HIS A 30 -17.94 32.98 25.82
N ASN A 31 -17.88 33.49 24.58
CA ASN A 31 -17.65 34.91 24.32
C ASN A 31 -18.96 35.56 23.80
N PRO A 32 -19.54 36.55 24.51
CA PRO A 32 -20.73 37.27 24.06
C PRO A 32 -20.32 38.46 23.16
N HIS A 33 -21.27 38.96 22.35
CA HIS A 33 -21.16 40.03 21.32
C HIS A 33 -20.73 39.48 19.94
N GLN A 34 -21.48 39.56 18.83
CA GLN A 34 -22.54 40.47 18.34
C GLN A 34 -23.43 39.74 17.31
N LYS A 35 -24.72 40.11 17.22
CA LYS A 35 -25.68 39.73 16.16
C LYS A 35 -25.84 40.87 15.15
N SER A 36 -25.82 40.55 13.84
CA SER A 36 -26.67 41.06 12.72
C SER A 36 -25.96 40.85 11.35
N PRO A 37 -26.63 40.98 10.18
CA PRO A 37 -27.45 39.94 9.56
C PRO A 37 -26.89 39.40 8.21
N SER A 38 -27.10 38.09 8.02
CA SER A 38 -27.27 37.33 6.76
C SER A 38 -26.98 38.04 5.41
N SER A 39 -25.76 37.85 4.89
CA SER A 39 -25.51 37.75 3.45
C SER A 39 -25.00 36.34 3.13
N LYS A 40 -25.70 35.59 2.27
CA LYS A 40 -25.30 34.24 1.85
C LYS A 40 -23.88 34.27 1.26
N PRO A 41 -22.91 33.49 1.75
CA PRO A 41 -21.59 33.44 1.16
C PRO A 41 -21.62 32.63 -0.13
N THR A 42 -21.30 33.28 -1.24
CA THR A 42 -20.98 32.65 -2.53
C THR A 42 -19.79 31.68 -2.33
N PRO A 43 -19.84 30.43 -2.82
CA PRO A 43 -18.69 29.53 -2.68
C PRO A 43 -17.54 30.06 -3.54
N SER A 44 -16.52 30.61 -2.88
CA SER A 44 -15.23 30.90 -3.52
C SER A 44 -14.56 29.58 -3.92
N PRO A 45 -13.85 29.51 -5.06
CA PRO A 45 -13.07 28.33 -5.43
C PRO A 45 -12.08 27.98 -4.32
N PRO A 46 -11.72 26.68 -4.17
CA PRO A 46 -10.81 26.25 -3.12
C PRO A 46 -9.50 27.05 -3.22
N ARG A 47 -9.21 27.83 -2.17
CA ARG A 47 -7.90 28.47 -2.03
C ARG A 47 -6.88 27.36 -1.86
N THR A 48 -6.10 27.09 -2.91
CA THR A 48 -4.89 26.29 -2.82
C THR A 48 -3.95 26.99 -1.83
N ILE A 49 -3.89 26.49 -0.60
CA ILE A 49 -2.85 26.89 0.34
C ILE A 49 -1.56 26.27 -0.18
N PHE A 50 -0.71 27.08 -0.80
CA PHE A 50 0.64 26.68 -1.16
C PHE A 50 1.45 26.65 0.13
N PHE A 51 1.68 25.45 0.68
CA PHE A 51 2.71 25.29 1.69
C PHE A 51 4.05 25.48 0.98
N PRO A 52 4.91 26.43 1.41
CA PRO A 52 6.24 26.54 0.81
C PRO A 52 6.98 25.24 1.08
N SER A 53 7.17 24.45 0.01
CA SER A 53 8.04 23.28 0.06
C SER A 53 9.43 23.74 0.42
N SER A 54 10.04 23.11 1.43
CA SER A 54 11.47 23.22 1.66
C SER A 54 12.23 22.98 0.34
N PRO A 55 13.35 23.68 0.11
CA PRO A 55 14.12 23.50 -1.12
C PRO A 55 14.44 22.00 -1.29
N PRO A 56 14.22 21.42 -2.48
CA PRO A 56 14.47 20.01 -2.69
C PRO A 56 15.94 19.73 -2.38
N SER A 57 16.17 18.78 -1.47
CA SER A 57 17.44 18.05 -1.41
C SER A 57 17.84 17.69 -2.85
N SER A 58 19.09 17.95 -3.21
CA SER A 58 19.58 18.07 -4.60
C SER A 58 19.55 16.79 -5.46
N LYS A 59 18.81 15.74 -5.05
CA LYS A 59 18.53 14.54 -5.85
C LYS A 59 17.06 14.14 -5.72
N ALA A 60 16.38 14.01 -6.86
CA ALA A 60 15.01 13.49 -6.91
C ALA A 60 14.97 12.05 -6.38
N LYS A 61 14.13 11.80 -5.39
CA LYS A 61 13.84 10.45 -4.87
C LYS A 61 12.68 9.86 -5.66
N VAL A 62 12.97 8.85 -6.49
CA VAL A 62 12.03 8.20 -7.41
C VAL A 62 11.60 6.86 -6.84
N ALA A 63 10.29 6.59 -6.82
CA ALA A 63 9.74 5.27 -6.55
C ALA A 63 8.85 4.79 -7.70
N ILE A 64 8.85 3.48 -7.94
CA ILE A 64 7.97 2.83 -8.92
C ILE A 64 6.96 1.92 -8.22
N LEU A 65 5.75 1.82 -8.76
CA LEU A 65 4.75 0.85 -8.31
C LEU A 65 5.03 -0.54 -8.90
N ASN A 66 5.26 -1.54 -8.05
CA ASN A 66 5.19 -2.96 -8.41
C ASN A 66 3.76 -3.48 -8.19
N MET A 67 3.10 -3.86 -9.30
CA MET A 67 1.71 -4.32 -9.32
C MET A 67 1.62 -5.80 -8.96
N CYS A 68 1.92 -6.12 -7.70
CA CYS A 68 2.27 -7.47 -7.33
C CYS A 68 1.09 -8.41 -7.18
N SER A 69 1.42 -9.70 -7.24
CA SER A 69 0.60 -10.78 -6.73
C SER A 69 0.52 -10.70 -5.19
N PRO A 70 -0.69 -10.76 -4.59
CA PRO A 70 -0.82 -10.81 -3.14
C PRO A 70 -0.36 -12.15 -2.53
N LEU A 71 -0.11 -13.17 -3.36
CA LEU A 71 0.12 -14.55 -2.92
C LEU A 71 1.55 -15.05 -3.14
N ARG A 72 2.26 -14.51 -4.14
CA ARG A 72 3.56 -15.06 -4.57
C ARG A 72 4.55 -13.96 -4.90
N PRO A 73 5.77 -13.98 -4.33
CA PRO A 73 6.77 -12.96 -4.61
C PRO A 73 7.26 -13.04 -6.04
N GLY A 74 7.24 -11.90 -6.73
CA GLY A 74 7.61 -11.84 -8.14
C GLY A 74 6.62 -12.57 -9.04
N GLY A 75 5.37 -12.75 -8.60
CA GLY A 75 4.32 -13.33 -9.43
C GLY A 75 4.71 -14.70 -9.96
N GLY A 76 4.79 -14.86 -11.27
CA GLY A 76 5.24 -16.05 -11.99
C GLY A 76 6.58 -15.94 -12.68
N PHE A 77 7.49 -15.06 -12.24
CA PHE A 77 8.73 -14.79 -12.99
C PHE A 77 9.62 -16.04 -13.15
N LEU A 78 9.67 -16.92 -12.13
CA LEU A 78 10.37 -18.21 -12.22
C LEU A 78 9.78 -19.16 -13.26
N ASN A 79 8.51 -18.96 -13.62
CA ASN A 79 7.80 -19.74 -14.63
C ASN A 79 7.81 -19.07 -16.01
N GLY A 80 8.56 -17.96 -16.18
CA GLY A 80 8.64 -17.25 -17.45
C GLY A 80 7.43 -16.37 -17.79
N ALA A 81 6.60 -16.01 -16.80
CA ALA A 81 5.55 -15.02 -17.03
C ALA A 81 6.15 -13.63 -17.32
N LEU A 82 5.43 -12.81 -18.10
CA LEU A 82 5.93 -11.52 -18.64
C LEU A 82 5.05 -10.33 -18.23
N ALA A 83 4.34 -10.44 -17.11
CA ALA A 83 3.62 -9.31 -16.54
C ALA A 83 4.60 -8.31 -15.88
N GLN A 84 4.08 -7.14 -15.49
CA GLN A 84 4.90 -6.02 -15.00
C GLN A 84 5.74 -6.38 -13.78
N GLU A 85 5.19 -7.12 -12.82
CA GLU A 85 5.91 -7.60 -11.64
C GLU A 85 7.07 -8.51 -12.06
N GLU A 86 6.80 -9.47 -12.96
CA GLU A 86 7.77 -10.45 -13.42
C GLU A 86 8.92 -9.81 -14.19
N SER A 87 8.61 -8.87 -15.10
CA SER A 87 9.63 -8.10 -15.81
C SER A 87 10.47 -7.27 -14.85
N LEU A 88 9.86 -6.67 -13.81
CA LEU A 88 10.61 -5.93 -12.80
C LEU A 88 11.52 -6.85 -11.98
N CYS A 89 11.01 -7.99 -11.51
CA CYS A 89 11.79 -8.98 -10.76
C CYS A 89 12.93 -9.59 -11.58
N THR A 90 12.73 -9.79 -12.88
CA THR A 90 13.76 -10.37 -13.76
C THR A 90 14.93 -9.41 -14.01
N ARG A 91 14.65 -8.11 -14.05
CA ARG A 91 15.65 -7.08 -14.39
C ARG A 91 16.33 -6.44 -13.18
N SER A 92 15.94 -6.81 -11.97
CA SER A 92 16.33 -6.10 -10.75
C SER A 92 16.60 -7.01 -9.56
N THR A 93 17.06 -6.42 -8.46
CA THR A 93 17.21 -7.09 -7.17
C THR A 93 15.89 -7.17 -6.37
N LEU A 94 14.75 -6.76 -6.94
CA LEU A 94 13.47 -6.71 -6.25
C LEU A 94 13.07 -8.07 -5.67
N TYR A 95 13.18 -9.15 -6.44
CA TYR A 95 12.79 -10.48 -5.96
C TYR A 95 13.55 -10.88 -4.68
N ALA A 96 14.86 -10.57 -4.62
CA ALA A 96 15.65 -10.77 -3.42
C ALA A 96 15.14 -9.91 -2.26
N SER A 97 14.78 -8.64 -2.49
CA SER A 97 14.16 -7.79 -1.44
C SER A 97 12.84 -8.36 -0.91
N LEU A 98 11.99 -8.90 -1.79
CA LEU A 98 10.71 -9.48 -1.41
C LEU A 98 10.84 -10.81 -0.65
N THR A 99 11.93 -11.55 -0.86
CA THR A 99 12.15 -12.88 -0.28
C THR A 99 13.16 -12.93 0.87
N LEU A 100 14.05 -11.95 1.00
CA LEU A 100 15.07 -11.89 2.05
C LEU A 100 14.70 -10.99 3.22
N ALA A 101 13.53 -10.34 3.20
CA ALA A 101 13.04 -9.66 4.38
C ALA A 101 13.06 -10.66 5.56
N PRO A 102 13.58 -10.31 6.76
CA PRO A 102 13.83 -11.23 7.87
C PRO A 102 12.62 -12.07 8.34
N ASN A 103 11.43 -11.76 7.85
CA ASN A 103 10.18 -12.46 8.13
C ASN A 103 9.40 -12.86 6.84
N SER A 104 10.02 -12.84 5.66
CA SER A 104 9.35 -12.90 4.34
C SER A 104 8.48 -14.15 4.12
N SER A 105 8.89 -15.30 4.66
CA SER A 105 8.14 -16.56 4.53
C SER A 105 6.78 -16.50 5.24
N THR A 106 6.64 -15.64 6.25
CA THR A 106 5.37 -15.34 6.93
C THR A 106 4.66 -14.12 6.32
N PHE A 107 5.40 -13.14 5.79
CA PHE A 107 4.85 -11.83 5.39
C PHE A 107 4.36 -11.73 3.95
N TYR A 108 4.83 -12.56 3.02
CA TYR A 108 4.52 -12.34 1.59
C TYR A 108 3.06 -12.65 1.20
N ARG A 109 2.25 -13.22 2.10
CA ARG A 109 0.79 -13.17 1.93
C ARG A 109 0.29 -11.79 2.33
N LEU A 110 0.31 -10.87 1.36
CA LEU A 110 -0.09 -9.49 1.60
C LEU A 110 -1.55 -9.44 2.08
N PRO A 111 -1.81 -8.85 3.26
CA PRO A 111 -3.16 -8.49 3.65
C PRO A 111 -3.83 -7.60 2.60
N SER A 112 -5.18 -7.55 2.63
CA SER A 112 -5.96 -6.69 1.73
C SER A 112 -5.41 -5.25 1.72
N LEU A 113 -5.12 -4.66 2.88
CA LEU A 113 -4.56 -3.32 2.98
C LEU A 113 -3.09 -3.37 3.43
N ALA A 114 -2.19 -3.71 2.51
CA ALA A 114 -0.76 -3.77 2.78
C ALA A 114 0.09 -3.29 1.60
N THR A 115 1.26 -2.76 1.94
CA THR A 115 2.30 -2.31 1.00
C THR A 115 3.67 -2.66 1.56
N ILE A 116 4.58 -3.07 0.69
CA ILE A 116 6.00 -3.23 1.00
C ILE A 116 6.76 -2.10 0.33
N TYR A 117 7.61 -1.41 1.08
CA TYR A 117 8.53 -0.43 0.52
C TYR A 117 9.94 -0.99 0.53
N SER A 118 10.53 -1.07 -0.66
CA SER A 118 11.87 -1.59 -0.89
C SER A 118 12.77 -0.46 -1.39
N PRO A 119 13.68 0.07 -0.56
CA PRO A 119 14.63 1.09 -1.00
C PRO A 119 15.76 0.48 -1.83
N ASP A 120 16.40 1.31 -2.66
CA ASP A 120 17.67 0.99 -3.33
C ASP A 120 17.64 -0.33 -4.13
N ILE A 121 16.57 -0.54 -4.89
CA ILE A 121 16.49 -1.67 -5.81
C ILE A 121 17.35 -1.39 -7.04
N LEU A 122 18.33 -2.25 -7.27
CA LEU A 122 19.26 -2.18 -8.39
C LEU A 122 18.58 -2.69 -9.66
N ILE A 123 18.54 -1.85 -10.70
CA ILE A 123 18.21 -2.26 -12.06
C ILE A 123 19.52 -2.48 -12.83
N PHE A 124 19.69 -3.69 -13.36
CA PHE A 124 20.93 -4.11 -14.03
C PHE A 124 20.70 -4.80 -15.37
N ARG A 125 19.44 -4.93 -15.82
CA ARG A 125 19.11 -5.46 -17.14
C ARG A 125 18.24 -4.51 -17.96
N SER A 126 18.43 -4.52 -19.26
CA SER A 126 17.58 -3.86 -20.25
C SER A 126 16.22 -4.56 -20.40
N PRO A 127 15.24 -3.95 -21.09
CA PRO A 127 14.01 -4.62 -21.49
C PRO A 127 14.23 -5.90 -22.31
N SER A 128 15.31 -5.99 -23.10
CA SER A 128 15.74 -7.18 -23.84
C SER A 128 16.38 -8.26 -22.96
N LEU A 129 16.42 -8.06 -21.63
CA LEU A 129 17.03 -8.94 -20.62
C LEU A 129 18.56 -9.06 -20.70
N GLU A 130 19.20 -8.18 -21.48
CA GLU A 130 20.65 -8.07 -21.55
C GLU A 130 21.18 -7.37 -20.29
N VAL A 131 22.30 -7.86 -19.75
CA VAL A 131 22.94 -7.23 -18.60
C VAL A 131 23.56 -5.91 -19.05
N LEU A 132 23.15 -4.83 -18.40
CA LEU A 132 23.68 -3.49 -18.66
C LEU A 132 25.15 -3.41 -18.21
N PRO A 133 25.99 -2.59 -18.88
CA PRO A 133 27.29 -2.23 -18.36
C PRO A 133 27.17 -1.63 -16.94
N LYS A 134 28.12 -1.92 -16.05
CA LYS A 134 28.07 -1.48 -14.64
C LYS A 134 27.89 0.03 -14.46
N LYS A 135 28.37 0.84 -15.42
CA LYS A 135 28.22 2.30 -15.43
C LYS A 135 26.78 2.77 -15.64
N ASP A 136 25.94 1.92 -16.23
CA ASP A 136 24.54 2.21 -16.58
C ASP A 136 23.57 1.55 -15.58
N TRP A 137 24.10 0.93 -14.53
CA TRP A 137 23.31 0.43 -13.41
C TRP A 137 22.75 1.61 -12.62
N TYR A 138 21.48 1.50 -12.21
CA TYR A 138 20.83 2.54 -11.44
C TYR A 138 19.93 1.96 -10.36
N PHE A 139 19.66 2.76 -9.35
CA PHE A 139 18.85 2.39 -8.20
C PHE A 139 17.52 3.14 -8.23
N VAL A 140 16.48 2.46 -7.78
CA VAL A 140 15.14 3.04 -7.64
C VAL A 140 14.46 2.45 -6.41
N ASP A 141 13.58 3.22 -5.79
CA ASP A 141 12.71 2.67 -4.75
C ASP A 141 11.53 1.95 -5.39
N VAL A 142 11.00 0.93 -4.72
CA VAL A 142 9.83 0.19 -5.18
C VAL A 142 8.77 0.16 -4.09
N ILE A 143 7.55 0.58 -4.42
CA ILE A 143 6.36 0.35 -3.61
C ILE A 143 5.63 -0.85 -4.20
N THR A 144 5.60 -1.94 -3.46
CA THR A 144 4.93 -3.19 -3.86
C THR A 144 3.55 -3.25 -3.23
N ALA A 145 2.52 -3.36 -4.07
CA ALA A 145 1.13 -3.37 -3.64
C ALA A 145 0.27 -4.24 -4.58
N ALA A 146 -0.61 -5.04 -3.98
CA ALA A 146 -1.57 -5.84 -4.74
C ALA A 146 -2.88 -5.07 -4.95
N ALA A 147 -3.40 -5.09 -6.18
CA ALA A 147 -4.76 -4.61 -6.47
C ALA A 147 -5.80 -5.55 -5.85
N VAL A 148 -7.06 -5.12 -5.83
CA VAL A 148 -8.20 -6.02 -5.48
C VAL A 148 -8.22 -7.19 -6.47
N ARG A 149 -8.34 -8.42 -5.95
CA ARG A 149 -8.30 -9.64 -6.76
C ARG A 149 -9.72 -10.09 -7.05
N LYS A 150 -10.06 -10.21 -8.34
CA LYS A 150 -11.40 -10.60 -8.81
C LYS A 150 -12.49 -9.72 -8.17
N PRO A 151 -12.45 -8.39 -8.40
CA PRO A 151 -13.48 -7.50 -7.86
C PRO A 151 -14.85 -7.87 -8.44
N ASP A 152 -15.88 -7.72 -7.62
CA ASP A 152 -17.26 -7.75 -8.06
C ASP A 152 -17.53 -6.53 -8.95
N LEU A 153 -18.24 -6.77 -10.05
CA LEU A 153 -18.52 -5.76 -11.07
C LEU A 153 -20.02 -5.52 -11.18
N LYS A 154 -20.39 -4.26 -11.40
CA LYS A 154 -21.73 -3.85 -11.79
C LYS A 154 -21.72 -3.07 -13.08
N GLU A 155 -22.85 -3.08 -13.77
CA GLU A 155 -23.08 -2.24 -14.93
C GLU A 155 -23.45 -0.82 -14.49
N SER A 156 -22.71 0.17 -14.99
CA SER A 156 -23.03 1.58 -14.82
C SER A 156 -24.19 2.00 -15.75
N PRO A 157 -24.86 3.14 -15.49
CA PRO A 157 -25.92 3.65 -16.36
C PRO A 157 -25.52 3.84 -17.85
N ASN A 158 -24.21 3.88 -18.12
CA ASN A 158 -23.65 4.04 -19.46
C ASN A 158 -23.22 2.69 -20.08
N GLY A 159 -23.66 1.55 -19.53
CA GLY A 159 -23.34 0.21 -20.02
C GLY A 159 -21.90 -0.26 -19.77
N LYS A 160 -21.11 0.49 -18.98
CA LYS A 160 -19.73 0.11 -18.64
C LYS A 160 -19.69 -0.69 -17.35
N LEU A 161 -18.89 -1.76 -17.32
CA LEU A 161 -18.57 -2.47 -16.09
C LEU A 161 -17.69 -1.61 -15.20
N VAL A 162 -18.10 -1.46 -13.94
CA VAL A 162 -17.36 -0.74 -12.88
C VAL A 162 -17.30 -1.62 -11.64
N TYR A 163 -16.34 -1.35 -10.76
CA TYR A 163 -16.24 -2.07 -9.49
C TYR A 163 -17.48 -1.80 -8.64
N GLU A 164 -17.89 -2.81 -7.89
CA GLU A 164 -18.84 -2.63 -6.81
C GLU A 164 -18.29 -1.69 -5.73
N GLU A 165 -19.19 -1.10 -4.93
CA GLU A 165 -18.78 -0.03 -4.02
C GLU A 165 -17.74 -0.50 -2.99
N VAL A 166 -17.86 -1.73 -2.51
CA VAL A 166 -16.93 -2.33 -1.54
C VAL A 166 -15.52 -2.44 -2.13
N ASP A 167 -15.38 -2.99 -3.33
CA ASP A 167 -14.08 -3.15 -3.99
C ASP A 167 -13.51 -1.82 -4.48
N ARG A 168 -14.38 -0.90 -4.89
CA ARG A 168 -14.01 0.48 -5.22
C ARG A 168 -13.43 1.19 -4.00
N GLU A 169 -14.09 1.10 -2.85
CA GLU A 169 -13.60 1.67 -1.59
C GLU A 169 -12.28 1.03 -1.15
N GLU A 170 -12.14 -0.28 -1.28
CA GLU A 170 -10.89 -0.98 -0.98
C GLU A 170 -9.75 -0.48 -1.88
N MET A 171 -10.00 -0.34 -3.19
CA MET A 171 -9.02 0.20 -4.12
C MET A 171 -8.64 1.64 -3.77
N VAL A 172 -9.60 2.47 -3.38
CA VAL A 172 -9.32 3.84 -2.91
C VAL A 172 -8.44 3.84 -1.66
N LYS A 173 -8.70 2.94 -0.69
CA LYS A 173 -7.86 2.79 0.51
C LYS A 173 -6.44 2.36 0.15
N LYS A 174 -6.28 1.41 -0.78
CA LYS A 174 -4.97 0.95 -1.29
C LYS A 174 -4.19 2.08 -1.99
N VAL A 175 -4.86 2.87 -2.83
CA VAL A 175 -4.25 4.05 -3.49
C VAL A 175 -3.81 5.10 -2.45
N ARG A 176 -4.64 5.38 -1.44
CA ARG A 176 -4.27 6.29 -0.35
C ARG A 176 -3.06 5.79 0.43
N MET A 177 -2.99 4.49 0.72
CA MET A 177 -1.85 3.88 1.38
C MET A 177 -0.57 4.04 0.57
N LEU A 178 -0.63 3.86 -0.74
CA LEU A 178 0.51 4.07 -1.64
C LEU A 178 1.06 5.49 -1.53
N PHE A 179 0.20 6.52 -1.64
CA PHE A 179 0.62 7.92 -1.50
C PHE A 179 1.13 8.24 -0.10
N TRP A 180 0.50 7.70 0.94
CA TRP A 180 0.95 7.88 2.31
C TRP A 180 2.34 7.29 2.55
N VAL A 181 2.64 6.09 2.01
CA VAL A 181 3.98 5.50 2.07
C VAL A 181 4.98 6.36 1.29
N ALA A 182 4.63 6.82 0.09
CA ALA A 182 5.48 7.68 -0.72
C ALA A 182 5.86 8.97 0.04
N GLU A 183 4.89 9.65 0.63
CA GLU A 183 5.09 10.85 1.45
C GLU A 183 5.99 10.54 2.67
N LYS A 184 5.67 9.49 3.44
CA LYS A 184 6.45 9.10 4.63
C LYS A 184 7.89 8.71 4.32
N LYS A 185 8.17 8.26 3.10
CA LYS A 185 9.51 7.90 2.65
C LYS A 185 10.22 9.05 1.92
N GLY A 186 9.58 10.22 1.77
CA GLY A 186 10.15 11.38 1.09
C GLY A 186 10.31 11.16 -0.41
N VAL A 187 9.47 10.31 -1.01
CA VAL A 187 9.44 10.11 -2.46
C VAL A 187 8.91 11.38 -3.10
N THR A 188 9.68 11.94 -4.02
CA THR A 188 9.35 13.18 -4.74
C THR A 188 8.73 12.91 -6.11
N HIS A 189 9.05 11.76 -6.70
CA HIS A 189 8.61 11.36 -8.03
C HIS A 189 8.13 9.92 -7.98
N LEU A 190 6.92 9.68 -8.48
CA LEU A 190 6.26 8.39 -8.39
C LEU A 190 5.83 7.93 -9.77
N VAL A 191 6.35 6.77 -10.21
CA VAL A 191 5.97 6.15 -11.48
C VAL A 191 4.85 5.15 -11.21
N LEU A 192 3.67 5.47 -11.73
CA LEU A 192 2.46 4.65 -11.63
C LEU A 192 2.15 3.98 -12.98
N GLY A 193 1.11 3.15 -13.01
CA GLY A 193 0.61 2.55 -14.24
C GLY A 193 -0.82 2.00 -14.06
N ALA A 194 -1.26 1.20 -15.03
CA ALA A 194 -2.59 0.57 -15.06
C ALA A 194 -2.77 -0.55 -14.02
N TRP A 195 -2.76 -0.19 -12.74
CA TRP A 195 -2.82 -1.13 -11.61
C TRP A 195 -4.16 -1.86 -11.52
N GLY A 196 -4.12 -3.20 -11.63
CA GLY A 196 -5.30 -4.06 -11.55
C GLY A 196 -6.05 -4.26 -12.86
N VAL A 197 -5.63 -3.63 -13.96
CA VAL A 197 -6.31 -3.71 -15.27
C VAL A 197 -6.01 -5.03 -16.00
N TRP A 198 -4.83 -5.62 -15.78
CA TRP A 198 -4.31 -6.73 -16.59
C TRP A 198 -4.98 -8.08 -16.35
N ARG A 199 -5.65 -8.31 -15.21
CA ARG A 199 -6.27 -9.61 -14.89
C ARG A 199 -7.78 -9.69 -15.14
N LEU A 200 -8.36 -8.64 -15.71
CA LEU A 200 -9.77 -8.65 -16.13
C LEU A 200 -9.96 -9.22 -17.55
N TRP A 201 -8.87 -9.63 -18.22
CA TRP A 201 -8.87 -10.16 -19.60
C TRP A 201 -8.37 -11.62 -19.67
N GLU A 202 -8.89 -12.51 -18.82
CA GLU A 202 -8.68 -13.96 -18.98
C GLU A 202 -9.97 -14.72 -19.37
N SER A 203 -11.06 -14.01 -19.69
CA SER A 203 -12.28 -14.62 -20.25
C SER A 203 -12.43 -14.46 -21.77
N GLY A 204 -11.51 -13.79 -22.45
CA GLY A 204 -11.47 -13.70 -23.92
C GLY A 204 -10.04 -13.84 -24.40
N GLY A 205 -9.73 -14.95 -25.06
CA GLY A 205 -8.38 -15.41 -25.33
C GLY A 205 -7.46 -14.40 -26.04
N GLY A 206 -6.17 -14.54 -25.74
CA GLY A 206 -5.05 -14.16 -26.60
C GLY A 206 -4.77 -12.66 -26.71
N GLY A 207 -3.94 -12.13 -25.81
CA GLY A 207 -3.39 -10.78 -25.98
C GLY A 207 -2.56 -10.35 -24.79
N GLY A 208 -1.28 -10.70 -24.78
CA GLY A 208 -0.34 -10.16 -23.80
C GLY A 208 -0.21 -8.65 -23.98
N CYS A 209 -0.53 -7.89 -22.94
CA CYS A 209 -0.16 -6.49 -22.84
C CYS A 209 1.25 -6.40 -22.24
N TYR A 210 2.23 -6.15 -23.09
CA TYR A 210 3.59 -5.81 -22.68
C TYR A 210 3.67 -4.30 -22.40
N PHE A 211 4.41 -3.92 -21.34
CA PHE A 211 5.04 -2.62 -21.21
C PHE A 211 6.55 -2.79 -21.43
#